data_AF-A0A7J6KZC3-F1
#
_entry.id   AF-A0A7J6KZC3-F1
#
_cell.length_a   1.000
_cell.length_b   1.000
_cell.length_c   1.000
_cell.angle_alpha   90.00
_cell.angle_beta   90.00
_cell.angle_gamma   90.00
#
_symmetry.space_group_name_H-M   'P 1'
#
loop_
_entity.id
_entity.type
_entity.pdbx_description
1 polymer ?
#
loop_
_entity_poly.entity_id
_entity_poly.type
_entity_poly.pdbx_seq_one_letter_code
_entity_poly.pdbx_strand_id
1 'polypeptide(L)'
;MDNISAFNSESTYNIMFGPDKCGFNRRTHLIFNNGKDNILKTDDLPYKQDDTVSHVYRLTLRPNDTVKVEVDGEEIFDGSIEENWKYGEPAEIDDPEDSKPEDWVDSPMMDDPEDKKPEDWVEEAKIPDEKATQPEDWDEEEDGEWERPMIDNPDYKGPWMAKRIANPDYKGEWKPKKIANPDYVPLEKIHKYDFGAVFLDVWQVSSGAIFDNIIVTDDVKEADALVEEFKELREVEDAKAKEEAEEEKKKAEEAAASEDEGDIDDEEEDTEESKDEEKAADEDL
;
A
#
# COMPACT_ATOMS: atom_id res chain seq x y z
N MET A 1 -14.54 -33.51 8.41
CA MET A 1 -14.30 -33.46 9.87
C MET A 1 -15.41 -34.23 10.55
N ASP A 2 -15.11 -35.30 11.30
CA ASP A 2 -16.16 -36.20 11.85
C ASP A 2 -16.77 -35.68 13.16
N ASN A 3 -16.19 -34.65 13.77
CA ASN A 3 -16.64 -34.07 15.03
C ASN A 3 -16.72 -32.55 14.96
N ILE A 4 -17.92 -32.03 14.71
CA ILE A 4 -18.24 -30.60 14.60
C ILE A 4 -17.94 -29.85 15.91
N SER A 5 -18.12 -30.49 17.08
CA SER A 5 -17.92 -29.81 18.37
C SER A 5 -16.45 -29.61 18.74
N ALA A 6 -15.51 -30.18 17.98
CA ALA A 6 -14.08 -29.97 18.14
C ALA A 6 -13.51 -28.85 17.26
N PHE A 7 -14.36 -28.21 16.44
CA PHE A 7 -13.99 -27.13 15.55
C PHE A 7 -13.41 -25.93 16.31
N ASN A 8 -12.33 -25.37 15.77
CA ASN A 8 -11.58 -24.24 16.29
C ASN A 8 -10.69 -23.65 15.18
N SER A 9 -9.94 -22.59 15.49
CA SER A 9 -9.10 -21.85 14.54
C SER A 9 -7.98 -22.65 13.86
N GLU A 10 -7.58 -23.80 14.41
CA GLU A 10 -6.59 -24.71 13.80
C GLU A 10 -7.24 -25.79 12.93
N SER A 11 -8.58 -25.83 12.87
CA SER A 11 -9.30 -26.81 12.08
C SER A 11 -9.07 -26.57 10.58
N THR A 12 -8.76 -27.63 9.85
CA THR A 12 -8.62 -27.57 8.39
C THR A 12 -9.96 -27.21 7.75
N TYR A 13 -9.97 -26.18 6.91
CA TYR A 13 -11.10 -25.78 6.09
C TYR A 13 -10.73 -25.88 4.61
N ASN A 14 -11.74 -25.97 3.74
CA ASN A 14 -11.52 -26.00 2.29
C ASN A 14 -11.38 -24.59 1.72
N ILE A 15 -12.30 -23.70 2.09
CA ILE A 15 -12.36 -22.31 1.61
C ILE A 15 -12.70 -21.40 2.80
N MET A 16 -12.00 -20.28 2.92
CA MET A 16 -12.36 -19.17 3.79
C MET A 16 -12.68 -17.95 2.93
N PHE A 17 -13.87 -17.39 3.10
CA PHE A 17 -14.38 -16.29 2.30
C PHE A 17 -15.20 -15.33 3.17
N GLY A 18 -14.97 -14.03 3.01
CA GLY A 18 -15.76 -13.00 3.69
C GLY A 18 -14.98 -11.72 4.01
N PRO A 19 -15.65 -10.67 4.48
CA PRO A 19 -15.01 -9.42 4.87
C PRO A 19 -14.15 -9.57 6.13
N ASP A 20 -13.01 -8.87 6.18
CA ASP A 20 -12.14 -8.75 7.34
C ASP A 20 -11.64 -7.32 7.49
N LYS A 21 -11.74 -6.79 8.70
CA LYS A 21 -11.32 -5.44 9.07
C LYS A 21 -10.63 -5.46 10.43
N CYS A 22 -9.34 -5.15 10.44
CA CYS A 22 -8.51 -5.07 11.63
C CYS A 22 -7.67 -3.78 11.61
N GLY A 23 -8.09 -2.79 12.38
CA GLY A 23 -7.47 -1.46 12.38
C GLY A 23 -7.57 -0.80 10.99
N PHE A 24 -6.42 -0.47 10.40
CA PHE A 24 -6.35 0.09 9.04
C PHE A 24 -6.38 -0.97 7.93
N ASN A 25 -6.16 -2.25 8.26
CA ASN A 25 -6.21 -3.33 7.29
C ASN A 25 -7.66 -3.72 7.06
N ARG A 26 -8.08 -3.72 5.80
CA ARG A 26 -9.41 -4.12 5.37
C ARG A 26 -9.33 -4.84 4.03
N ARG A 27 -9.94 -6.01 3.94
CA ARG A 27 -9.98 -6.82 2.72
C ARG A 27 -11.18 -7.75 2.73
N THR A 28 -11.49 -8.32 1.58
CA THR A 28 -12.32 -9.53 1.51
C THR A 28 -11.38 -10.73 1.38
N HIS A 29 -11.38 -11.62 2.37
CA HIS A 29 -10.62 -12.86 2.28
C HIS A 29 -11.21 -13.77 1.21
N LEU A 30 -10.34 -14.40 0.45
CA LEU A 30 -10.64 -15.57 -0.36
C LEU A 30 -9.41 -16.47 -0.35
N ILE A 31 -9.44 -17.47 0.53
CA ILE A 31 -8.35 -18.39 0.79
C ILE A 31 -8.83 -19.79 0.43
N PHE A 32 -8.01 -20.48 -0.35
CA PHE A 32 -8.27 -21.87 -0.70
C PHE A 32 -7.24 -22.78 -0.04
N ASN A 33 -7.68 -23.95 0.42
CA ASN A 33 -6.78 -24.99 0.91
C ASN A 33 -6.47 -25.97 -0.23
N ASN A 34 -5.21 -26.39 -0.35
CA ASN A 34 -4.78 -27.37 -1.38
C ASN A 34 -4.59 -28.80 -0.83
N GLY A 35 -5.13 -29.07 0.37
CA GLY A 35 -4.93 -30.31 1.14
C GLY A 35 -3.71 -30.27 2.08
N LYS A 36 -2.83 -29.28 1.94
CA LYS A 36 -1.61 -29.13 2.76
C LYS A 36 -1.53 -27.74 3.40
N ASP A 37 -1.70 -26.71 2.60
CA ASP A 37 -1.48 -25.31 2.95
C ASP A 37 -2.72 -24.46 2.62
N ASN A 38 -2.92 -23.38 3.38
CA ASN A 38 -3.91 -22.35 3.10
C ASN A 38 -3.28 -21.31 2.17
N ILE A 39 -3.72 -21.29 0.92
CA ILE A 39 -3.18 -20.43 -0.13
C ILE A 39 -4.00 -19.14 -0.16
N LEU A 40 -3.36 -18.03 0.19
CA LEU A 40 -3.94 -16.70 0.12
C LEU A 40 -3.93 -16.21 -1.34
N LYS A 41 -4.91 -15.37 -1.69
CA LYS A 41 -4.91 -14.66 -2.96
C LYS A 41 -3.68 -13.74 -3.03
N THR A 42 -3.07 -13.63 -4.20
CA THR A 42 -1.86 -12.81 -4.41
C THR A 42 -2.13 -11.32 -4.20
N ASP A 43 -3.28 -10.84 -4.68
CA ASP A 43 -3.76 -9.46 -4.48
C ASP A 43 -5.02 -9.46 -3.64
N ASP A 44 -5.06 -8.60 -2.63
CA ASP A 44 -6.22 -8.45 -1.75
C ASP A 44 -7.48 -8.05 -2.53
N LEU A 45 -8.62 -8.67 -2.21
CA LEU A 45 -9.92 -8.23 -2.72
C LEU A 45 -10.38 -6.99 -1.95
N PRO A 46 -11.01 -6.02 -2.64
CA PRO A 46 -11.45 -4.79 -2.00
C PRO A 46 -12.52 -5.08 -0.94
N TYR A 47 -12.34 -4.47 0.23
CA TYR A 47 -13.38 -4.42 1.25
C TYR A 47 -14.44 -3.39 0.87
N LYS A 48 -15.73 -3.74 1.06
CA LYS A 48 -16.87 -2.95 0.56
C LYS A 48 -17.91 -2.58 1.62
N GLN A 49 -17.63 -2.84 2.89
CA GLN A 49 -18.57 -2.66 4.01
C GLN A 49 -18.09 -1.57 4.99
N ASP A 50 -17.96 -0.33 4.53
CA ASP A 50 -17.50 0.78 5.37
C ASP A 50 -18.65 1.53 6.08
N ASP A 51 -19.89 1.11 5.86
CA ASP A 51 -21.10 1.65 6.48
C ASP A 51 -21.68 0.68 7.53
N THR A 52 -22.90 0.97 7.99
CA THR A 52 -23.64 0.19 8.99
C THR A 52 -24.80 -0.60 8.39
N VAL A 53 -24.97 -0.61 7.06
CA VAL A 53 -26.04 -1.36 6.41
C VAL A 53 -25.59 -2.78 6.09
N SER A 54 -26.54 -3.63 5.73
CA SER A 54 -26.26 -5.01 5.37
C SER A 54 -25.58 -5.09 4.00
N HIS A 55 -24.67 -6.05 3.81
CA HIS A 55 -24.06 -6.37 2.51
C HIS A 55 -24.14 -7.86 2.20
N VAL A 56 -24.25 -8.20 0.92
CA VAL A 56 -24.20 -9.59 0.44
C VAL A 56 -22.86 -9.85 -0.24
N TYR A 57 -22.13 -10.84 0.26
CA TYR A 57 -20.90 -11.35 -0.35
C TYR A 57 -21.20 -12.67 -1.06
N ARG A 58 -20.86 -12.75 -2.35
CA ARG A 58 -21.05 -13.95 -3.16
C ARG A 58 -19.74 -14.45 -3.75
N LEU A 59 -19.47 -15.73 -3.57
CA LEU A 59 -18.37 -16.47 -4.20
C LEU A 59 -18.96 -17.49 -5.18
N THR A 60 -18.56 -17.43 -6.45
CA THR A 60 -18.87 -18.43 -7.47
C THR A 60 -17.59 -19.14 -7.89
N LEU A 61 -17.47 -20.42 -7.57
CA LEU A 61 -16.37 -21.29 -7.99
C LEU A 61 -16.83 -22.17 -9.16
N ARG A 62 -16.18 -22.06 -10.31
CA ARG A 62 -16.61 -22.71 -11.55
C ARG A 62 -15.80 -23.99 -11.85
N PRO A 63 -16.37 -24.97 -12.59
CA PRO A 63 -15.68 -26.22 -12.94
C PRO A 63 -14.42 -26.08 -13.82
N ASN A 64 -14.17 -24.90 -14.37
CA ASN A 64 -12.99 -24.59 -15.17
C ASN A 64 -11.89 -23.90 -14.35
N ASP A 65 -11.90 -24.07 -13.02
CA ASP A 65 -10.90 -23.48 -12.10
C ASP A 65 -10.87 -21.95 -12.14
N THR A 66 -12.00 -21.32 -12.45
CA THR A 66 -12.19 -19.86 -12.35
C THR A 66 -13.13 -19.50 -11.21
N VAL A 67 -12.92 -18.32 -10.68
CA VAL A 67 -13.64 -17.80 -9.52
C VAL A 67 -14.15 -16.41 -9.83
N LYS A 68 -15.40 -16.15 -9.45
CA LYS A 68 -15.98 -14.82 -9.45
C LYS A 68 -16.40 -14.44 -8.04
N VAL A 69 -16.11 -13.21 -7.65
CA VAL A 69 -16.50 -12.63 -6.36
C VAL A 69 -17.31 -11.37 -6.61
N GLU A 70 -18.45 -11.29 -5.94
CA GLU A 70 -19.34 -10.14 -5.98
C GLU A 70 -19.66 -9.65 -4.58
N VAL A 71 -19.87 -8.34 -4.47
CA VAL A 71 -20.44 -7.70 -3.29
C VAL A 71 -21.63 -6.88 -3.75
N ASP A 72 -22.80 -7.13 -3.17
CA ASP A 72 -24.06 -6.44 -3.49
C ASP A 72 -24.49 -6.60 -4.96
N GLY A 73 -24.06 -7.70 -5.59
CA GLY A 73 -24.26 -7.97 -7.01
C GLY A 73 -23.29 -7.24 -7.94
N GLU A 74 -22.37 -6.43 -7.41
CA GLU A 74 -21.28 -5.85 -8.18
C GLU A 74 -20.07 -6.79 -8.21
N GLU A 75 -19.53 -7.04 -9.40
CA GLU A 75 -18.32 -7.84 -9.57
C GLU A 75 -17.10 -7.09 -9.04
N ILE A 76 -16.40 -7.70 -8.08
CA ILE A 76 -15.12 -7.17 -7.56
C ILE A 76 -13.92 -7.99 -8.04
N PHE A 77 -14.15 -9.20 -8.57
CA PHE A 77 -13.12 -10.05 -9.16
C PHE A 77 -13.72 -11.16 -10.03
N ASP A 78 -13.12 -11.44 -11.20
CA ASP A 78 -13.36 -12.64 -12.00
C ASP A 78 -12.02 -13.09 -12.63
N GLY A 79 -11.58 -14.31 -12.35
CA GLY A 79 -10.27 -14.79 -12.81
C GLY A 79 -9.98 -16.25 -12.53
N SER A 80 -8.85 -16.75 -13.04
CA SER A 80 -8.41 -18.13 -12.80
C SER A 80 -7.75 -18.29 -11.43
N ILE A 81 -7.88 -19.48 -10.84
CA ILE A 81 -7.20 -19.78 -9.58
C ILE A 81 -5.68 -19.87 -9.77
N GLU A 82 -5.23 -20.46 -10.87
CA GLU A 82 -3.81 -20.67 -11.19
C GLU A 82 -3.01 -19.36 -11.26
N GLU A 83 -3.59 -18.31 -11.84
CA GLU A 83 -2.89 -17.01 -11.99
C GLU A 83 -2.93 -16.17 -10.71
N ASN A 84 -3.96 -16.35 -9.87
CA ASN A 84 -4.24 -15.45 -8.76
C ASN A 84 -3.87 -16.02 -7.39
N TRP A 85 -3.63 -17.33 -7.28
CA TRP A 85 -3.18 -18.01 -6.06
C TRP A 85 -1.92 -18.81 -6.34
N LYS A 86 -0.91 -18.68 -5.46
CA LYS A 86 0.37 -19.38 -5.59
C LYS A 86 0.26 -20.81 -5.05
N TYR A 87 -0.42 -21.68 -5.78
CA TYR A 87 -0.62 -23.08 -5.38
C TYR A 87 0.64 -23.95 -5.50
N GLY A 88 1.64 -23.50 -6.26
CA GLY A 88 2.86 -24.24 -6.49
C GLY A 88 3.93 -23.41 -7.18
N GLU A 89 4.95 -24.10 -7.67
CA GLU A 89 6.03 -23.51 -8.45
C GLU A 89 5.49 -22.92 -9.78
N PRO A 90 6.11 -21.86 -10.33
CA PRO A 90 5.68 -21.30 -11.60
C PRO A 90 5.97 -22.25 -12.76
N ALA A 91 5.15 -22.21 -13.81
CA ALA A 91 5.34 -23.03 -15.01
C ALA A 91 6.65 -22.71 -15.76
N GLU A 92 7.12 -21.47 -15.64
CA GLU A 92 8.37 -21.00 -16.23
C GLU A 92 9.28 -20.37 -15.18
N ILE A 93 10.57 -20.67 -15.26
CA ILE A 93 11.64 -20.07 -14.46
C ILE A 93 12.67 -19.43 -15.38
N ASP A 94 13.45 -18.50 -14.84
CA ASP A 94 14.61 -17.95 -15.54
C ASP A 94 15.66 -19.05 -15.72
N ASP A 95 16.23 -19.14 -16.92
CA ASP A 95 17.26 -20.12 -17.26
C ASP A 95 18.53 -19.85 -16.45
N PRO A 96 18.90 -20.73 -15.50
CA PRO A 96 20.07 -20.51 -14.65
C PRO A 96 21.38 -20.56 -15.44
N GLU A 97 21.37 -21.13 -16.66
CA GLU A 97 22.54 -21.20 -17.54
C GLU A 97 22.58 -20.02 -18.53
N ASP A 98 21.51 -19.24 -18.66
CA ASP A 98 21.49 -18.05 -19.52
C ASP A 98 22.12 -16.87 -18.79
N SER A 99 23.18 -16.34 -19.38
CA SER A 99 23.94 -15.22 -18.82
C SER A 99 23.93 -14.05 -19.77
N LYS A 100 24.02 -12.85 -19.20
CA LYS A 100 24.09 -11.62 -19.96
C LYS A 100 25.29 -11.65 -20.91
N PRO A 101 25.09 -11.49 -22.23
CA PRO A 101 26.18 -11.44 -23.19
C PRO A 101 27.14 -10.28 -22.91
N GLU A 102 28.44 -10.48 -23.17
CA GLU A 102 29.47 -9.45 -23.00
C GLU A 102 29.24 -8.23 -23.91
N ASP A 103 28.59 -8.42 -25.07
CA ASP A 103 28.25 -7.34 -26.02
C ASP A 103 26.98 -6.56 -25.63
N TRP A 104 26.30 -6.93 -24.54
CA TRP A 104 25.07 -6.29 -24.13
C TRP A 104 25.34 -5.05 -23.27
N VAL A 105 25.14 -3.88 -23.86
CA VAL A 105 25.34 -2.61 -23.17
C VAL A 105 24.17 -2.32 -22.21
N ASP A 106 24.48 -1.91 -20.97
CA ASP A 106 23.48 -1.47 -19.99
C ASP A 106 23.08 0.00 -20.15
N SER A 107 23.98 0.82 -20.69
CA SER A 107 23.77 2.26 -20.73
C SER A 107 23.04 2.67 -22.00
N PRO A 108 21.85 3.28 -21.90
CA PRO A 108 21.13 3.79 -23.08
C PRO A 108 21.83 4.99 -23.71
N MET A 109 22.77 5.62 -23.00
CA MET A 109 23.55 6.77 -23.45
C MET A 109 25.04 6.42 -23.47
N MET A 110 25.73 6.85 -24.51
CA MET A 110 27.19 6.79 -24.61
C MET A 110 27.73 8.20 -24.88
N ASP A 111 29.03 8.37 -24.69
CA ASP A 111 29.71 9.61 -25.07
C ASP A 111 29.91 9.61 -26.59
N ASP A 112 29.68 10.75 -27.22
CA ASP A 112 29.79 10.91 -28.67
C ASP A 112 31.27 10.76 -29.09
N PRO A 113 31.62 9.71 -29.84
CA PRO A 113 33.02 9.48 -30.24
C PRO A 113 33.55 10.56 -31.20
N GLU A 114 32.65 11.30 -31.86
CA GLU A 114 33.00 12.40 -32.75
C GLU A 114 33.12 13.73 -32.00
N ASP A 115 32.61 13.82 -30.76
CA ASP A 115 32.77 15.01 -29.92
C ASP A 115 34.14 14.99 -29.25
N LYS A 116 34.97 15.96 -29.62
CA LYS A 116 36.33 16.09 -29.10
C LYS A 116 36.44 17.37 -28.31
N LYS A 117 37.22 17.31 -27.23
CA LYS A 117 37.57 18.48 -26.44
C LYS A 117 38.06 19.61 -27.36
N PRO A 118 37.39 20.78 -27.36
CA PRO A 118 37.86 21.93 -28.11
C PRO A 118 39.24 22.39 -27.63
N GLU A 119 40.07 22.86 -28.56
CA GLU A 119 41.42 23.34 -28.25
C GLU A 119 41.40 24.57 -27.29
N ASP A 120 40.31 25.33 -27.30
CA ASP A 120 40.08 26.49 -26.43
C ASP A 120 39.41 26.14 -25.10
N TRP A 121 39.31 24.86 -24.74
CA TRP A 121 38.70 24.41 -23.48
C TRP A 121 39.73 24.30 -22.36
N VAL A 122 39.72 25.28 -21.46
CA VAL A 122 40.66 25.36 -20.35
C VAL A 122 40.10 24.66 -19.11
N GLU A 123 40.81 23.65 -18.60
CA GLU A 123 40.44 22.88 -17.41
C GLU A 123 41.28 23.25 -16.18
N GLU A 124 42.34 24.04 -16.36
CA GLU A 124 43.13 24.57 -15.27
C GLU A 124 42.37 25.69 -14.56
N ALA A 125 41.82 25.36 -13.38
CA ALA A 125 41.07 26.31 -12.56
C ALA A 125 41.93 27.48 -12.04
N LYS A 126 43.26 27.29 -11.96
CA LYS A 126 44.20 28.30 -11.45
C LYS A 126 45.40 28.49 -12.34
N ILE A 127 45.82 29.74 -12.51
CA ILE A 127 47.02 30.15 -13.27
C ILE A 127 47.89 31.08 -12.42
N PRO A 128 49.21 31.15 -12.65
CA PRO A 128 50.07 32.11 -11.97
C PRO A 128 49.67 33.55 -12.26
N ASP A 129 49.67 34.42 -11.25
CA ASP A 129 49.41 35.85 -11.44
C ASP A 129 50.61 36.52 -12.13
N GLU A 130 50.44 36.85 -13.42
CA GLU A 130 51.47 37.53 -14.20
C GLU A 130 51.75 38.95 -13.70
N LYS A 131 50.79 39.57 -13.00
CA LYS A 131 50.90 40.93 -12.44
C LYS A 131 51.54 40.95 -11.05
N ALA A 132 51.61 39.81 -10.39
CA ALA A 132 52.36 39.70 -9.15
C ALA A 132 53.86 39.87 -9.43
N THR A 133 54.49 40.76 -8.68
CA THR A 133 55.94 40.93 -8.64
C THR A 133 56.43 40.55 -7.26
N GLN A 134 57.66 40.05 -7.19
CA GLN A 134 58.33 39.78 -5.93
C GLN A 134 58.32 41.05 -5.07
N PRO A 135 57.93 40.97 -3.78
CA PRO A 135 58.01 42.10 -2.86
C PRO A 135 59.44 42.60 -2.71
N GLU A 136 59.62 43.91 -2.52
CA GLU A 136 60.95 44.51 -2.34
C GLU A 136 61.67 44.02 -1.07
N ASP A 137 60.92 43.53 -0.07
CA ASP A 137 61.43 42.99 1.19
C ASP A 137 61.60 41.45 1.20
N TRP A 138 61.58 40.78 0.02
CA TRP A 138 61.77 39.32 -0.06
C TRP A 138 63.25 38.93 0.05
N ASP A 139 63.58 37.94 0.89
CA ASP A 139 64.94 37.41 1.04
C ASP A 139 65.02 35.95 0.56
N GLU A 140 65.70 35.70 -0.56
CA GLU A 140 65.82 34.34 -1.13
C GLU A 140 66.64 33.36 -0.27
N GLU A 141 67.51 33.86 0.62
CA GLU A 141 68.33 33.00 1.50
C GLU A 141 67.52 32.50 2.71
N GLU A 142 66.58 33.32 3.20
CA GLU A 142 65.73 33.02 4.37
C GLU A 142 64.33 32.47 3.97
N ASP A 143 63.70 33.00 2.91
CA ASP A 143 62.33 32.65 2.47
C ASP A 143 62.28 31.68 1.27
N GLY A 144 63.40 31.49 0.56
CA GLY A 144 63.53 30.61 -0.62
C GLY A 144 63.18 31.28 -1.97
N GLU A 145 63.15 30.48 -3.05
CA GLU A 145 62.78 30.97 -4.39
C GLU A 145 61.33 31.47 -4.40
N TRP A 146 61.14 32.72 -4.81
CA TRP A 146 59.81 33.32 -4.87
C TRP A 146 58.95 32.69 -5.97
N GLU A 147 57.81 32.11 -5.58
CA GLU A 147 56.81 31.60 -6.51
C GLU A 147 55.63 32.58 -6.64
N ARG A 148 55.18 32.79 -7.88
CA ARG A 148 54.00 33.63 -8.15
C ARG A 148 52.75 33.04 -7.51
N PRO A 149 51.89 33.84 -6.85
CA PRO A 149 50.62 33.34 -6.34
C PRO A 149 49.72 32.87 -7.49
N MET A 150 48.99 31.79 -7.25
CA MET A 150 48.01 31.24 -8.21
C MET A 150 46.66 31.96 -8.05
N ILE A 151 46.15 32.54 -9.12
CA ILE A 151 44.83 33.18 -9.19
C ILE A 151 43.85 32.32 -9.98
N ASP A 152 42.56 32.55 -9.77
CA ASP A 152 41.51 31.86 -10.53
C ASP A 152 41.62 32.22 -12.02
N ASN A 153 41.62 31.20 -12.86
CA ASN A 153 41.73 31.36 -14.29
C ASN A 153 40.40 31.84 -14.88
N PRO A 154 40.31 33.06 -15.43
CA PRO A 154 39.06 33.57 -15.99
C PRO A 154 38.55 32.77 -17.19
N ASP A 155 39.43 32.02 -17.86
CA ASP A 155 39.09 31.18 -19.01
C ASP A 155 38.71 29.74 -18.62
N TYR A 156 38.73 29.38 -17.33
CA TYR A 156 38.37 28.03 -16.87
C TYR A 156 36.92 27.68 -17.19
N LYS A 157 36.72 26.57 -17.93
CA LYS A 157 35.41 26.09 -18.39
C LYS A 157 34.92 24.84 -17.66
N GLY A 158 35.65 24.35 -16.66
CA GLY A 158 35.32 23.11 -15.96
C GLY A 158 35.91 21.87 -16.65
N PRO A 159 35.84 20.68 -16.01
CA PRO A 159 36.27 19.45 -16.64
C PRO A 159 35.45 19.19 -17.91
N TRP A 160 36.13 18.88 -19.00
CA TRP A 160 35.44 18.62 -20.26
C TRP A 160 34.69 17.28 -20.19
N MET A 161 33.43 17.27 -20.62
CA MET A 161 32.62 16.07 -20.76
C MET A 161 32.10 16.01 -22.20
N ALA A 162 32.32 14.88 -22.85
CA ALA A 162 31.77 14.63 -24.18
C ALA A 162 30.24 14.70 -24.16
N LYS A 163 29.65 15.17 -25.25
CA LYS A 163 28.21 15.15 -25.47
C LYS A 163 27.71 13.72 -25.40
N ARG A 164 26.64 13.49 -24.64
CA ARG A 164 26.00 12.17 -24.57
C ARG A 164 25.02 11.97 -25.71
N ILE A 165 25.13 10.86 -26.42
CA ILE A 165 24.27 10.43 -27.51
C ILE A 165 23.63 9.07 -27.18
N ALA A 166 22.53 8.75 -27.86
CA ALA A 166 21.91 7.44 -27.73
C ALA A 166 22.89 6.35 -28.15
N ASN A 167 23.01 5.30 -27.34
CA ASN A 167 23.88 4.17 -27.62
C ASN A 167 23.21 3.23 -28.64
N PRO A 168 23.71 3.12 -29.89
CA PRO A 168 23.12 2.24 -30.90
C PRO A 168 23.18 0.74 -30.53
N ASP A 169 24.08 0.34 -29.64
CA ASP A 169 24.24 -1.04 -29.18
C ASP A 169 23.38 -1.37 -27.95
N TYR A 170 22.67 -0.39 -27.38
CA TYR A 170 21.75 -0.60 -26.28
C TYR A 170 20.47 -1.32 -26.77
N LYS A 171 20.30 -2.57 -26.33
CA LYS A 171 19.18 -3.45 -26.71
C LYS A 171 18.05 -3.49 -25.67
N GLY A 172 18.10 -2.63 -24.65
CA GLY A 172 17.20 -2.64 -23.49
C GLY A 172 17.84 -3.29 -22.26
N GLU A 173 17.09 -3.38 -21.17
CA GLU A 173 17.54 -4.15 -20.00
C GLU A 173 17.57 -5.64 -20.34
N TRP A 174 18.72 -6.27 -20.12
CA TRP A 174 18.85 -7.71 -20.32
C TRP A 174 18.00 -8.47 -19.29
N LYS A 175 17.28 -9.49 -19.76
CA LYS A 175 16.58 -10.46 -18.91
C LYS A 175 16.94 -11.87 -19.39
N PRO A 176 17.16 -12.82 -18.46
CA PRO A 176 17.42 -14.21 -18.83
C PRO A 176 16.23 -14.78 -19.61
N LYS A 177 16.50 -15.75 -20.47
CA LYS A 177 15.45 -16.52 -21.14
C LYS A 177 14.63 -17.28 -20.09
N LYS A 178 13.33 -17.39 -20.33
CA LYS A 178 12.46 -18.27 -19.56
C LYS A 178 12.51 -19.69 -20.11
N ILE A 179 12.61 -20.67 -19.23
CA ILE A 179 12.54 -22.10 -19.54
C ILE A 179 11.43 -22.76 -18.73
N ALA A 180 10.93 -23.90 -19.21
CA ALA A 180 9.96 -24.69 -18.48
C ALA A 180 10.56 -25.15 -17.14
N ASN A 181 9.81 -24.98 -16.06
CA ASN A 181 10.23 -25.41 -14.74
C ASN A 181 10.08 -26.93 -14.60
N PRO A 182 11.16 -27.70 -14.38
CA PRO A 182 11.07 -29.15 -14.22
C PRO A 182 10.30 -29.58 -12.96
N ASP A 183 10.19 -28.70 -11.97
CA ASP A 183 9.45 -28.95 -10.72
C ASP A 183 7.99 -28.47 -10.79
N TYR A 184 7.57 -27.86 -11.91
CA TYR A 184 6.17 -27.49 -12.11
C TYR A 184 5.31 -28.75 -12.25
N VAL A 185 4.33 -28.86 -11.37
CA VAL A 185 3.28 -29.87 -11.43
C VAL A 185 1.98 -29.17 -11.77
N PRO A 186 1.38 -29.44 -12.95
CA PRO A 186 0.08 -28.89 -13.30
C PRO A 186 -0.95 -29.27 -12.24
N LEU A 187 -1.64 -28.26 -11.75
CA LEU A 187 -2.68 -28.45 -10.75
C LEU A 187 -3.96 -28.87 -11.47
N GLU A 188 -4.36 -30.12 -11.30
CA GLU A 188 -5.62 -30.60 -11.89
C GLU A 188 -6.78 -30.43 -10.91
N LYS A 189 -7.88 -29.83 -11.38
CA LYS A 189 -9.18 -29.81 -10.69
C LYS A 189 -9.13 -29.11 -9.33
N ILE A 190 -8.53 -27.93 -9.29
CA ILE A 190 -8.39 -27.11 -8.08
C ILE A 190 -9.75 -26.77 -7.45
N HIS A 191 -10.78 -26.59 -8.28
CA HIS A 191 -12.15 -26.31 -7.85
C HIS A 191 -12.83 -27.44 -7.06
N LYS A 192 -12.27 -28.66 -7.05
CA LYS A 192 -12.95 -29.82 -6.47
C LYS A 192 -12.67 -29.95 -4.97
N TYR A 193 -13.75 -29.79 -4.22
CA TYR A 193 -13.78 -29.96 -2.77
C TYR A 193 -15.00 -30.79 -2.36
N ASP A 194 -14.83 -31.56 -1.29
CA ASP A 194 -15.95 -32.17 -0.58
C ASP A 194 -16.30 -31.30 0.63
N PHE A 195 -17.46 -30.65 0.58
CA PHE A 195 -17.97 -29.82 1.68
C PHE A 195 -18.97 -30.60 2.53
N GLY A 196 -18.97 -30.37 3.84
CA GLY A 196 -19.92 -30.99 4.77
C GLY A 196 -20.50 -30.06 5.83
N ALA A 197 -19.94 -28.87 6.00
CA ALA A 197 -20.39 -27.89 6.98
C ALA A 197 -19.91 -26.48 6.59
N VAL A 198 -20.63 -25.48 7.09
CA VAL A 198 -20.23 -24.08 7.09
C VAL A 198 -20.00 -23.67 8.54
N PHE A 199 -18.91 -22.97 8.80
CA PHE A 199 -18.56 -22.48 10.13
C PHE A 199 -18.30 -20.98 10.07
N LEU A 200 -18.67 -20.27 11.13
CA LEU A 200 -18.30 -18.88 11.37
C LEU A 200 -17.37 -18.87 12.59
N ASP A 201 -16.07 -18.72 12.34
CA ASP A 201 -15.04 -18.53 13.37
C ASP A 201 -14.42 -17.16 13.20
N VAL A 202 -14.88 -16.19 14.00
CA VAL A 202 -14.45 -14.80 13.89
C VAL A 202 -14.11 -14.23 15.25
N TRP A 203 -13.05 -13.43 15.29
CA TRP A 203 -12.70 -12.60 16.44
C TRP A 203 -13.25 -11.19 16.24
N GLN A 204 -13.87 -10.63 17.28
CA GLN A 204 -14.40 -9.26 17.25
C GLN A 204 -13.91 -8.46 18.46
N VAL A 205 -13.47 -7.23 18.23
CA VAL A 205 -13.21 -6.26 19.31
C VAL A 205 -14.53 -5.65 19.78
N SER A 206 -15.32 -5.13 18.84
CA SER A 206 -16.68 -4.65 19.07
C SER A 206 -17.65 -5.71 18.56
N SER A 207 -18.53 -6.21 19.44
CA SER A 207 -19.60 -7.10 19.04
C SER A 207 -20.69 -6.34 18.27
N GLY A 208 -21.53 -7.06 17.54
CA GLY A 208 -22.70 -6.50 16.85
C GLY A 208 -22.83 -6.90 15.38
N ALA A 209 -21.86 -7.61 14.80
CA ALA A 209 -22.05 -8.16 13.47
C ALA A 209 -23.18 -9.20 13.47
N ILE A 210 -24.04 -9.09 12.46
CA ILE A 210 -25.14 -10.01 12.22
C ILE A 210 -24.82 -10.72 10.91
N PHE A 211 -24.91 -12.05 10.94
CA PHE A 211 -24.79 -12.90 9.76
C PHE A 211 -26.15 -13.54 9.51
N ASP A 212 -26.67 -13.41 8.30
CA ASP A 212 -27.93 -14.02 7.88
C ASP A 212 -27.82 -14.50 6.42
N ASN A 213 -28.82 -15.25 5.96
CA ASN A 213 -29.00 -15.65 4.56
C ASN A 213 -27.84 -16.45 3.96
N ILE A 214 -27.19 -17.31 4.77
CA ILE A 214 -26.11 -18.18 4.31
C ILE A 214 -26.68 -19.27 3.39
N ILE A 215 -26.35 -19.18 2.11
CA ILE A 215 -26.69 -20.12 1.05
C ILE A 215 -25.41 -20.77 0.50
N VAL A 216 -25.46 -22.08 0.27
CA VAL A 216 -24.48 -22.82 -0.53
C VAL A 216 -25.27 -23.64 -1.55
N THR A 217 -25.12 -23.31 -2.83
CA THR A 217 -25.89 -23.91 -3.92
C THR A 217 -25.02 -24.10 -5.16
N ASP A 218 -25.42 -25.02 -6.03
CA ASP A 218 -24.88 -25.20 -7.38
C ASP A 218 -25.78 -24.61 -8.48
N ASP A 219 -26.95 -24.05 -8.11
CA ASP A 219 -27.83 -23.31 -9.02
C ASP A 219 -27.58 -21.79 -8.92
N VAL A 220 -26.92 -21.25 -9.95
CA VAL A 220 -26.65 -19.81 -10.07
C VAL A 220 -27.94 -18.98 -9.97
N LYS A 221 -29.07 -19.49 -10.46
CA LYS A 221 -30.35 -18.75 -10.44
C LYS A 221 -30.92 -18.59 -9.05
N GLU A 222 -30.71 -19.59 -8.18
CA GLU A 222 -31.13 -19.50 -6.78
C GLU A 222 -30.33 -18.43 -6.05
N ALA A 223 -29.01 -18.40 -6.27
CA ALA A 223 -28.13 -17.36 -5.74
C ALA A 223 -28.46 -15.97 -6.33
N ASP A 224 -28.77 -15.87 -7.62
CA ASP A 224 -29.19 -14.62 -8.26
C ASP A 224 -30.50 -14.09 -7.64
N ALA A 225 -31.49 -14.96 -7.43
CA ALA A 225 -32.76 -14.57 -6.84
C ALA A 225 -32.60 -13.97 -5.43
N LEU A 226 -31.71 -14.56 -4.59
CA LEU A 226 -31.42 -14.03 -3.26
C LEU A 226 -30.73 -12.66 -3.33
N VAL A 227 -29.79 -12.47 -4.27
CA VAL A 227 -29.13 -11.17 -4.46
C VAL A 227 -30.13 -10.10 -4.91
N GLU A 228 -31.07 -10.43 -5.79
CA GLU A 228 -32.11 -9.50 -6.24
C GLU A 228 -33.09 -9.15 -5.10
N GLU A 229 -33.56 -10.14 -4.32
CA GLU A 229 -34.39 -9.89 -3.14
C GLU A 229 -33.66 -9.01 -2.10
N PHE A 230 -32.36 -9.26 -1.91
CA PHE A 230 -31.54 -8.48 -1.00
C PHE A 230 -31.39 -7.02 -1.42
N LYS A 231 -31.29 -6.72 -2.73
CA LYS A 231 -31.21 -5.35 -3.23
C LYS A 231 -32.42 -4.53 -2.81
N GLU A 232 -33.63 -5.10 -2.89
CA GLU A 232 -34.85 -4.43 -2.45
C GLU A 232 -34.84 -4.12 -0.95
N LEU A 233 -34.36 -5.05 -0.13
CA LEU A 233 -34.20 -4.83 1.31
C LEU A 233 -33.16 -3.75 1.61
N ARG A 234 -32.07 -3.75 0.86
CA ARG A 234 -30.98 -2.79 1.04
C ARG A 234 -31.40 -1.36 0.72
N GLU A 235 -32.19 -1.14 -0.32
CA GLU A 235 -32.72 0.21 -0.61
C GLU A 235 -33.49 0.80 0.59
N VAL A 236 -34.19 -0.05 1.35
CA VAL A 236 -34.88 0.36 2.58
C VAL A 236 -33.89 0.69 3.71
N GLU A 237 -32.86 -0.14 3.90
CA GLU A 237 -31.81 0.12 4.90
C GLU A 237 -31.03 1.39 4.58
N ASP A 238 -30.65 1.62 3.33
CA ASP A 238 -29.93 2.81 2.87
C ASP A 238 -30.75 4.09 3.11
N ALA A 239 -32.06 4.05 2.80
CA ALA A 239 -32.97 5.17 3.05
C ALA A 239 -33.06 5.49 4.55
N LYS A 240 -33.18 4.46 5.38
CA LYS A 240 -33.24 4.61 6.84
C LYS A 240 -31.94 5.13 7.43
N ALA A 241 -30.80 4.60 7.01
CA ALA A 241 -29.48 5.06 7.45
C ALA A 241 -29.24 6.53 7.08
N LYS A 242 -29.72 6.95 5.90
CA LYS A 242 -29.67 8.36 5.49
C LYS A 242 -30.55 9.26 6.36
N GLU A 243 -31.77 8.83 6.68
CA GLU A 243 -32.66 9.57 7.58
C GLU A 243 -32.05 9.73 8.98
N GLU A 244 -31.51 8.65 9.54
CA GLU A 244 -30.83 8.66 10.84
C GLU A 244 -29.61 9.58 10.84
N ALA A 245 -28.78 9.55 9.79
CA ALA A 245 -27.63 10.45 9.66
C ALA A 245 -28.03 11.94 9.53
N GLU A 246 -29.12 12.24 8.83
CA GLU A 246 -29.67 13.60 8.74
C GLU A 246 -30.21 14.08 10.09
N GLU A 247 -30.88 13.22 10.86
CA GLU A 247 -31.36 13.52 12.22
C GLU A 247 -30.20 13.74 13.20
N GLU A 248 -29.17 12.90 13.18
CA GLU A 248 -27.97 13.05 14.01
C GLU A 248 -27.24 14.35 13.70
N LYS A 249 -27.09 14.67 12.41
CA LYS A 249 -26.48 15.94 11.99
C LYS A 249 -27.26 17.13 12.52
N LYS A 250 -28.60 17.10 12.41
CA LYS A 250 -29.46 18.17 12.93
C LYS A 250 -29.32 18.32 14.45
N LYS A 251 -29.31 17.22 15.20
CA LYS A 251 -29.09 17.24 16.66
C LYS A 251 -27.70 17.80 17.03
N ALA A 252 -26.67 17.45 16.27
CA ALA A 252 -25.32 17.97 16.47
C ALA A 252 -25.23 19.48 16.19
N GLU A 253 -25.89 19.97 15.13
CA GLU A 253 -25.98 21.40 14.83
C GLU A 253 -26.76 22.18 15.91
N GLU A 254 -27.88 21.64 16.40
CA GLU A 254 -28.65 22.22 17.50
C GLU A 254 -27.84 22.26 18.82
N ALA A 255 -27.10 21.19 19.13
CA ALA A 255 -26.23 21.14 20.30
C ALA A 255 -25.09 22.16 20.21
N ALA A 256 -24.39 22.24 19.07
CA ALA A 256 -23.33 23.22 18.86
C ALA A 256 -23.82 24.67 18.93
N ALA A 257 -25.02 24.96 18.42
CA ALA A 257 -25.63 26.29 18.54
C ALA A 257 -26.00 26.63 20.00
N SER A 258 -26.40 25.64 20.81
CA SER A 258 -26.69 25.85 22.23
C SER A 258 -25.44 26.03 23.11
N GLU A 259 -24.30 25.48 22.70
CA GLU A 259 -23.02 25.66 23.40
C GLU A 259 -22.40 27.05 23.13
N ASP A 260 -22.66 27.65 21.96
CA ASP A 260 -22.16 29.01 21.59
C ASP A 260 -22.93 30.14 22.31
N GLU A 261 -24.19 29.91 22.70
CA GLU A 261 -24.98 30.88 23.48
C GLU A 261 -24.80 30.77 25.01
N GLY A 262 -24.00 29.80 25.49
CA GLY A 262 -23.74 29.57 26.91
C GLY A 262 -22.56 30.37 27.50
N ASP A 263 -21.79 31.10 26.70
CA ASP A 263 -20.56 31.82 27.11
C ASP A 263 -20.73 33.35 27.21
N ILE A 264 -21.97 33.86 27.28
CA ILE A 264 -22.27 35.32 27.33
C ILE A 264 -23.11 35.72 28.56
N ASP A 265 -23.15 34.94 29.65
CA ASP A 265 -23.93 35.35 30.83
C ASP A 265 -23.30 34.90 32.15
N ASP A 266 -22.08 35.35 32.47
CA ASP A 266 -21.64 35.47 33.87
C ASP A 266 -20.53 36.52 34.12
N GLU A 267 -20.59 37.67 33.44
CA GLU A 267 -19.92 38.88 33.94
C GLU A 267 -20.91 40.03 33.86
N GLU A 268 -21.62 40.29 34.97
CA GLU A 268 -21.84 41.62 35.57
C GLU A 268 -22.94 41.54 36.66
N GLU A 269 -22.56 41.24 37.91
CA GLU A 269 -23.17 41.97 39.02
C GLU A 269 -22.12 42.33 40.08
N ASP A 270 -22.13 43.62 40.36
CA ASP A 270 -21.08 44.43 40.94
C ASP A 270 -21.18 44.46 42.48
N THR A 271 -20.02 44.70 43.10
CA THR A 271 -19.84 45.51 44.32
C THR A 271 -20.24 45.06 45.76
N GLU A 272 -19.22 45.18 46.63
CA GLU A 272 -19.19 45.74 48.00
C GLU A 272 -19.16 44.82 49.25
N GLU A 273 -18.00 44.90 49.91
CA GLU A 273 -17.69 44.86 51.35
C GLU A 273 -18.43 43.89 52.29
N SER A 274 -17.67 42.97 52.91
CA SER A 274 -17.64 42.91 54.37
C SER A 274 -16.31 42.37 54.91
N LYS A 275 -15.93 42.98 56.02
CA LYS A 275 -14.66 42.92 56.74
C LYS A 275 -14.77 41.93 57.90
N ASP A 276 -13.61 41.45 58.35
CA ASP A 276 -13.30 40.97 59.71
C ASP A 276 -13.95 39.64 60.18
N GLU A 277 -13.16 38.61 60.50
CA GLU A 277 -12.60 38.35 61.84
C GLU A 277 -11.97 36.93 62.00
N GLU A 278 -10.74 36.94 62.55
CA GLU A 278 -10.10 36.03 63.52
C GLU A 278 -10.10 34.47 63.47
N LYS A 279 -8.84 33.96 63.56
CA LYS A 279 -8.28 32.89 64.44
C LYS A 279 -8.85 31.45 64.34
N ALA A 280 -8.11 30.37 64.54
CA ALA A 280 -6.92 30.06 65.34
C ALA A 280 -6.19 28.85 64.70
N ALA A 281 -4.87 28.70 64.86
CA ALA A 281 -4.20 27.71 65.75
C ALA A 281 -4.57 26.23 65.45
N ASP A 282 -3.70 25.24 65.37
CA ASP A 282 -2.41 25.04 66.04
C ASP A 282 -1.79 23.71 65.56
N GLU A 283 -0.46 23.69 65.54
CA GLU A 283 0.52 22.62 65.77
C GLU A 283 0.38 21.17 65.20
N ASP A 284 1.41 20.84 64.42
CA ASP A 284 2.32 19.68 64.56
C ASP A 284 2.00 18.63 65.64
N LEU A 285 1.68 17.40 65.20
CA LEU A 285 2.47 16.16 65.41
C LEU A 285 1.81 14.94 64.77
#